data_AF-A0A9E2YM07-F1
#
_entry.id   AF-A0A9E2YM07-F1
#
_cell.length_a   1.000
_cell.length_b   1.000
_cell.length_c   1.000
_cell.angle_alpha   90.00
_cell.angle_beta   90.00
_cell.angle_gamma   90.00
#
_symmetry.space_group_name_H-M   'P 1'
#
loop_
_entity.id
_entity.type
_entity.pdbx_description
1 polymer ?
#
loop_
_entity_poly.entity_id
_entity_poly.type
_entity_poly.pdbx_seq_one_letter_code
_entity_poly.pdbx_strand_id
1 'polypeptide(L)'
;QIQRIDDYDEWLSRFETALRALPDKERQHSVLPLLDAYRKPETPLRGAPAPTDVFRAAVRESKIGADNDIPHLSAALINKYVTDLKLLGLV
;
A
#
# COMPACT_ATOMS: atom_id res chain seq x y z
N GLN A 1 1.18 7.95 16.56
CA GLN A 1 2.27 7.02 16.90
C GLN A 1 1.98 5.70 16.21
N ILE A 2 2.96 5.06 15.57
CA ILE A 2 2.77 3.75 14.93
C ILE A 2 3.11 2.67 15.95
N GLN A 3 2.15 1.82 16.27
CA GLN A 3 2.37 0.61 17.05
C GLN A 3 2.58 -0.57 16.09
N ARG A 4 3.64 -1.34 16.31
CA ARG A 4 3.90 -2.60 15.60
C ARG A 4 3.63 -3.76 16.56
N ILE A 5 3.12 -4.86 16.01
CA ILE A 5 2.95 -6.13 16.71
C ILE A 5 3.92 -7.08 16.01
N ASP A 6 4.79 -7.72 16.78
CA ASP A 6 5.92 -8.48 16.23
C ASP A 6 5.49 -9.80 15.61
N ASP A 7 4.49 -10.46 16.20
CA ASP A 7 3.92 -11.69 15.67
C ASP A 7 2.87 -11.39 14.59
N TYR A 8 3.01 -12.05 13.43
CA TYR A 8 2.17 -11.77 12.26
C TYR A 8 0.74 -12.29 12.44
N ASP A 9 0.56 -13.46 13.04
CA ASP A 9 -0.76 -14.05 13.23
C ASP A 9 -1.53 -13.28 14.31
N GLU A 10 -0.83 -12.82 15.36
CA GLU A 10 -1.36 -11.90 16.36
C GLU A 10 -1.77 -10.56 15.73
N TRP A 11 -0.88 -9.98 14.90
CA TRP A 11 -1.19 -8.76 14.16
C TRP A 11 -2.45 -8.94 13.31
N LEU A 12 -2.52 -10.01 12.51
CA LEU A 12 -3.62 -10.26 11.59
C LEU A 12 -4.95 -10.46 12.33
N SER A 13 -4.95 -11.22 13.42
CA SER A 13 -6.15 -11.44 14.25
C SER A 13 -6.68 -10.15 14.86
N ARG A 14 -5.79 -9.32 15.41
CA ARG A 14 -6.17 -8.01 15.97
C ARG A 14 -6.61 -7.04 14.88
N PHE A 15 -5.95 -7.07 13.73
CA PHE A 15 -6.28 -6.24 12.58
C PHE A 15 -7.68 -6.58 12.03
N GLU A 16 -7.99 -7.87 11.85
CA GLU A 16 -9.34 -8.32 11.46
C GLU A 16 -10.41 -7.81 12.42
N THR A 17 -10.16 -7.98 13.73
CA THR A 17 -11.08 -7.54 14.78
C THR A 17 -11.31 -6.03 14.72
N ALA A 18 -10.24 -5.24 14.55
CA ALA A 18 -10.32 -3.79 14.40
C ALA A 18 -11.11 -3.40 13.15
N LEU A 19 -10.87 -4.04 12.00
CA LEU A 19 -11.59 -3.80 10.76
C LEU A 19 -13.09 -4.10 10.90
N ARG A 20 -13.46 -5.18 11.59
CA ARG A 20 -14.87 -5.54 11.85
C ARG A 20 -15.56 -4.53 12.78
N ALA A 21 -14.81 -3.92 13.69
CA ALA A 21 -15.32 -2.92 14.63
C ALA A 21 -15.45 -1.50 14.05
N LEU A 22 -14.94 -1.25 12.83
CA LEU A 22 -15.06 0.04 12.16
C LEU A 22 -16.55 0.41 11.92
N PRO A 23 -16.90 1.72 11.96
CA PRO A 23 -18.17 2.22 11.45
C PRO A 23 -18.44 1.77 10.01
N ASP A 24 -19.71 1.64 9.63
CA ASP A 24 -20.12 1.04 8.35
C ASP A 24 -19.45 1.66 7.13
N LYS A 25 -19.35 3.00 7.09
CA LYS A 25 -18.70 3.72 5.99
C LYS A 25 -17.23 3.31 5.85
N GLU A 26 -16.47 3.36 6.94
CA GLU A 26 -15.04 3.02 6.94
C GLU A 26 -14.82 1.53 6.66
N ARG A 27 -15.65 0.66 7.27
CA ARG A 27 -15.59 -0.79 7.08
C ARG A 27 -15.81 -1.20 5.63
N GLN A 28 -16.78 -0.59 4.94
CA GLN A 28 -17.06 -0.84 3.52
C GLN A 28 -15.90 -0.43 2.60
N HIS A 29 -15.12 0.58 3.00
CA HIS A 29 -13.94 1.05 2.28
C HIS A 29 -12.62 0.45 2.80
N SER A 30 -12.69 -0.52 3.69
CA SER A 30 -11.53 -1.19 4.25
C SER A 30 -11.10 -2.42 3.43
N VAL A 31 -9.95 -2.98 3.76
CA VAL A 31 -9.45 -4.22 3.16
C VAL A 31 -10.14 -5.49 3.69
N LEU A 32 -11.14 -5.38 4.57
CA LEU A 32 -11.81 -6.54 5.19
C LEU A 32 -12.30 -7.59 4.17
N PRO A 33 -12.92 -7.24 3.02
CA PRO A 33 -13.33 -8.23 2.02
C PRO A 33 -12.16 -8.94 1.33
N LEU A 34 -10.96 -8.37 1.38
CA LEU A 34 -9.74 -8.87 0.75
C LEU A 34 -8.74 -9.42 1.78
N LEU A 35 -9.16 -9.59 3.03
CA LEU A 35 -8.24 -9.94 4.12
C LEU A 35 -7.55 -11.29 3.91
N ASP A 36 -8.18 -12.21 3.17
CA ASP A 36 -7.60 -13.50 2.82
C ASP A 36 -6.25 -13.38 2.09
N ALA A 37 -6.01 -12.29 1.34
CA ALA A 37 -4.73 -12.03 0.69
C ALA A 37 -3.57 -11.78 1.68
N TYR A 38 -3.90 -11.44 2.93
CA TYR A 38 -2.94 -11.15 4.00
C TYR A 38 -2.84 -12.28 5.03
N ARG A 39 -3.37 -13.48 4.73
CA ARG A 39 -3.26 -14.63 5.66
C ARG A 39 -1.83 -15.10 5.91
N LYS A 40 -0.91 -14.77 5.01
CA LYS A 40 0.50 -15.14 5.11
C LYS A 40 1.37 -13.94 4.77
N PRO A 41 2.52 -13.76 5.44
CA PRO A 41 3.49 -12.75 5.05
C PRO A 41 3.93 -12.95 3.59
N GLU A 42 4.05 -11.83 2.87
CA GLU A 42 4.57 -11.85 1.51
C GLU A 42 6.09 -12.12 1.52
N THR A 43 6.57 -12.88 0.54
CA THR A 43 8.01 -13.08 0.35
C THR A 43 8.60 -11.82 -0.30
N PRO A 44 9.61 -11.18 0.31
CA PRO A 44 10.16 -9.95 -0.22
C PRO A 44 10.80 -10.18 -1.60
N LEU A 45 10.48 -9.31 -2.54
CA LEU A 45 11.06 -9.30 -3.88
C LEU A 45 11.98 -8.09 -4.05
N ARG A 46 13.22 -8.34 -4.50
CA ARG A 46 14.13 -7.26 -4.92
C ARG A 46 13.90 -6.96 -6.40
N GLY A 47 13.25 -5.84 -6.69
CA GLY A 47 12.97 -5.40 -8.05
C GLY A 47 11.55 -5.76 -8.48
N ALA A 48 11.40 -6.20 -9.73
CA ALA A 48 10.11 -6.49 -10.34
C ALA A 48 9.96 -7.98 -10.65
N PRO A 49 8.73 -8.54 -10.60
CA PRO A 49 8.49 -9.94 -10.93
C PRO A 49 8.56 -10.21 -12.44
N ALA A 50 8.49 -9.17 -13.26
CA ALA A 50 8.58 -9.22 -14.71
C ALA A 50 9.68 -8.28 -15.23
N PRO A 51 10.28 -8.57 -16.39
CA PRO A 51 11.26 -7.69 -17.03
C PRO A 51 10.68 -6.32 -17.34
N THR A 52 11.45 -5.26 -17.10
CA THR A 52 11.02 -3.86 -17.32
C THR A 52 11.94 -3.08 -18.25
N ASP A 53 12.95 -3.72 -18.85
CA ASP A 53 14.03 -3.05 -19.58
C ASP A 53 13.53 -2.18 -20.73
N VAL A 54 12.62 -2.71 -21.56
CA VAL A 54 12.07 -2.00 -22.73
C VAL A 54 11.29 -0.77 -22.29
N PHE A 55 10.42 -0.92 -21.28
CA PHE A 55 9.64 0.19 -20.77
C PHE A 55 10.52 1.27 -20.14
N ARG A 56 11.49 0.87 -19.32
CA ARG A 56 12.43 1.80 -18.68
C ARG A 56 13.27 2.56 -19.71
N ALA A 57 13.72 1.90 -20.76
CA ALA A 57 14.45 2.54 -21.85
C ALA A 57 13.61 3.62 -22.54
N ALA A 58 12.36 3.30 -22.91
CA ALA A 58 11.46 4.26 -23.56
C ALA A 58 11.15 5.48 -22.69
N VAL A 59 10.95 5.28 -21.39
CA VAL A 59 10.74 6.36 -20.40
C VAL A 59 11.95 7.30 -20.34
N ARG A 60 13.16 6.73 -20.32
CA ARG A 60 14.42 7.51 -20.29
C ARG A 60 14.67 8.27 -21.59
N GLU A 61 14.50 7.61 -22.73
CA GLU A 61 14.67 8.23 -24.05
C GLU A 61 13.70 9.41 -24.24
N SER A 62 12.46 9.23 -23.79
CA SER A 62 11.41 10.26 -23.86
C SER A 62 11.48 11.29 -22.73
N LYS A 63 12.42 11.16 -21.77
CA LYS A 63 12.62 12.08 -20.63
C LYS A 63 11.32 12.33 -19.85
N ILE A 64 10.60 11.25 -19.53
CA ILE A 64 9.30 11.33 -18.87
C ILE A 64 9.49 11.57 -17.37
N GLY A 65 8.78 12.55 -16.82
CA GLY A 65 8.74 12.83 -15.38
C GLY A 65 9.97 13.58 -14.86
N ALA A 66 9.91 13.99 -13.59
CA ALA A 66 10.99 14.78 -12.97
C ALA A 66 12.34 14.03 -12.91
N ASP A 67 12.28 12.71 -12.78
CA ASP A 67 13.47 11.85 -12.69
C ASP A 67 14.03 11.47 -14.08
N ASN A 68 13.31 11.76 -15.16
CA ASN A 68 13.58 11.27 -16.52
C ASN A 68 13.80 9.73 -16.54
N ASP A 69 13.15 9.02 -15.63
CA ASP A 69 13.21 7.58 -15.41
C ASP A 69 11.92 7.15 -14.68
N ILE A 70 11.74 5.86 -14.47
CA ILE A 70 10.63 5.34 -13.64
C ILE A 70 10.84 5.84 -12.19
N PRO A 71 9.90 6.59 -11.61
CA PRO A 71 10.07 7.17 -10.28
C PRO A 71 10.01 6.11 -9.18
N HIS A 72 10.63 6.41 -8.04
CA HIS A 72 10.48 5.63 -6.82
C HIS A 72 9.30 6.12 -5.98
N LEU A 73 8.74 5.23 -5.14
CA LEU A 73 7.76 5.64 -4.13
C LEU A 73 8.45 6.52 -3.07
N SER A 74 7.77 7.59 -2.67
CA SER A 74 8.27 8.55 -1.69
C SER A 74 7.33 8.69 -0.49
N ALA A 75 7.85 9.22 0.63
CA ALA A 75 7.03 9.52 1.80
C ALA A 75 5.89 10.52 1.47
N ALA A 76 6.10 11.43 0.51
CA ALA A 76 5.09 12.38 0.08
C ALA A 76 3.86 11.67 -0.51
N LEU A 77 4.06 10.60 -1.28
CA LEU A 77 2.96 9.79 -1.80
C LEU A 77 2.18 9.12 -0.66
N ILE A 78 2.87 8.53 0.32
CA ILE A 78 2.21 7.90 1.47
C ILE A 78 1.39 8.92 2.28
N ASN A 79 1.94 10.11 2.51
CA ASN A 79 1.22 11.19 3.21
C ASN A 79 -0.01 11.66 2.44
N LYS A 80 0.05 11.70 1.10
CA LYS A 80 -1.10 12.06 0.26
C LYS A 80 -2.29 11.14 0.51
N TYR A 81 -2.10 9.82 0.63
CA TYR A 81 -3.19 8.90 0.93
C TYR A 81 -3.91 9.25 2.24
N VAL A 82 -3.16 9.54 3.31
CA VAL A 82 -3.76 9.92 4.60
C VAL A 82 -4.53 11.23 4.49
N THR A 83 -3.96 12.23 3.81
CA THR A 83 -4.62 13.53 3.59
C THR A 83 -5.92 13.36 2.81
N ASP A 84 -5.91 12.57 1.74
CA ASP A 84 -7.06 12.37 0.88
C ASP A 84 -8.16 11.55 1.57
N LEU A 85 -7.80 10.52 2.34
CA LEU A 85 -8.78 9.75 3.12
C LEU A 85 -9.50 10.63 4.15
N LYS A 86 -8.78 11.56 4.80
CA LYS A 86 -9.40 12.56 5.70
C LYS A 86 -10.33 13.50 4.95
N LEU A 87 -9.90 13.98 3.78
CA LEU A 87 -10.72 14.87 2.94
C LEU A 87 -12.03 14.19 2.51
N LEU A 88 -12.00 12.87 2.27
CA LEU A 88 -13.16 12.05 1.92
C LEU A 88 -13.99 11.61 3.15
N GLY A 89 -13.54 11.92 4.36
CA GLY A 89 -14.13 11.49 5.62
C GLY A 89 -14.17 9.96 5.75
N LEU A 90 -13.06 9.31 5.41
CA LEU A 90 -12.86 7.86 5.52
C LEU A 90 -11.90 7.47 6.66
N VAL A 91 -11.26 8.46 7.30
CA VAL A 91 -10.46 8.38 8.53
C VAL A 91 -10.47 9.72 9.25
#